data_AF-A0A956DPD5-F1
#
_entry.id   AF-A0A956DPD5-F1
#
_cell.length_a   1.000
_cell.length_b   1.000
_cell.length_c   1.000
_cell.angle_alpha   90.00
_cell.angle_beta   90.00
_cell.angle_gamma   90.00
#
_symmetry.space_group_name_H-M   'P 1'
#
loop_
_entity.id
_entity.type
_entity.pdbx_description
1 polymer ?
#
loop_
_entity_poly.entity_id
_entity_poly.type
_entity_poly.pdbx_seq_one_letter_code
_entity_poly.pdbx_strand_id
1 'polypeptide(L)'
;MFSWIAEQEAERRSERTKAGLRRARKQGKALGRPRVEVDRDKARKLRAKGESIRAIAARLNTSPATIQRVLKDTPEGKRTAAARAK
;
A
#
# COMPACT_ATOMS: atom_id res chain seq x y z
N MET A 1 -9.70 2.58 44.37
CA MET A 1 -8.56 3.50 44.15
C MET A 1 -7.60 3.00 43.08
N PHE A 2 -7.08 1.76 43.16
CA PHE A 2 -6.13 1.23 42.17
C PHE A 2 -6.66 1.11 40.74
N SER A 3 -7.95 0.77 40.54
CA SER A 3 -8.56 0.68 39.19
C SER A 3 -8.49 2.01 38.42
N TRP A 4 -8.83 3.11 39.08
CA TRP A 4 -8.83 4.43 38.46
C TRP A 4 -7.42 4.91 38.07
N ILE A 5 -6.42 4.60 38.91
CA ILE A 5 -5.01 4.91 38.61
C ILE A 5 -4.54 4.11 37.39
N ALA A 6 -4.92 2.82 37.32
CA ALA A 6 -4.57 1.96 36.19
C ALA A 6 -5.19 2.46 34.87
N GLU A 7 -6.45 2.89 34.90
CA GLU A 7 -7.14 3.47 33.73
C GLU A 7 -6.47 4.77 33.27
N GLN A 8 -6.16 5.69 34.18
CA GLN A 8 -5.45 6.93 33.85
C GLN A 8 -4.06 6.68 33.25
N GLU A 9 -3.30 5.74 33.79
CA GLU A 9 -1.98 5.39 33.26
C GLU A 9 -2.07 4.74 31.87
N ALA A 10 -3.10 3.93 31.63
CA ALA A 10 -3.35 3.34 30.31
C ALA A 10 -3.69 4.43 29.27
N GLU A 11 -4.55 5.39 29.63
CA GLU A 11 -4.90 6.52 28.77
C GLU A 11 -3.67 7.37 28.43
N ARG A 12 -2.90 7.76 29.44
CA ARG A 12 -1.66 8.54 29.28
C ARG A 12 -0.63 7.83 28.38
N ARG A 13 -0.53 6.50 28.44
CA ARG A 13 0.32 5.70 27.55
C ARG A 13 -0.18 5.73 26.09
N SER A 14 -1.49 5.62 25.90
CA SER A 14 -2.14 5.69 24.58
C SER A 14 -1.95 7.06 23.93
N GLU A 15 -2.14 8.13 24.70
CA GLU A 15 -1.97 9.51 24.24
C GLU A 15 -0.55 9.77 23.72
N ARG A 16 0.47 9.31 24.46
CA ARG A 16 1.87 9.45 24.04
C ARG A 16 2.17 8.69 22.76
N THR A 17 1.67 7.46 22.64
CA THR A 17 1.81 6.65 21.41
C THR A 17 1.17 7.37 20.22
N LYS A 18 -0.06 7.86 20.38
CA LYS A 18 -0.78 8.62 19.33
C LYS A 18 -0.01 9.89 18.96
N ALA A 19 0.53 10.63 19.93
CA ALA A 19 1.33 11.82 19.68
C ALA A 19 2.62 11.50 18.89
N GLY A 20 3.31 10.41 19.24
CA GLY A 20 4.48 9.93 18.50
C GLY A 20 4.15 9.56 17.06
N LEU A 21 3.07 8.80 16.83
CA LEU A 21 2.60 8.44 15.50
C LEU A 21 2.24 9.68 14.66
N ARG A 22 1.58 10.68 15.25
CA ARG A 22 1.29 11.95 14.57
C ARG A 22 2.57 12.67 14.13
N ARG A 23 3.61 12.73 14.98
CA ARG A 23 4.90 13.32 14.61
C ARG A 23 5.58 12.55 13.48
N ALA A 24 5.62 11.22 13.55
CA ALA A 24 6.21 10.38 12.50
C ALA A 24 5.50 10.55 11.15
N ARG A 25 4.16 10.64 11.15
CA ARG A 25 3.36 10.95 9.95
C ARG A 25 3.71 12.33 9.37
N LYS A 26 3.83 13.36 10.22
CA LYS A 26 4.21 14.73 9.79
C LYS A 26 5.62 14.78 9.18
N GLN A 27 6.54 13.96 9.68
CA GLN A 27 7.90 13.82 9.14
C GLN A 27 7.94 13.00 7.83
N GLY A 28 6.81 12.48 7.36
CA GLY A 28 6.76 11.65 6.14
C GLY A 28 7.36 10.25 6.32
N LYS A 29 7.59 9.77 7.55
CA LYS A 29 8.10 8.42 7.77
C LYS A 29 7.08 7.39 7.28
N ALA A 30 7.56 6.40 6.53
CA ALA A 30 6.74 5.25 6.15
C ALA A 30 6.42 4.45 7.41
N LEU A 31 5.13 4.41 7.79
CA LEU A 31 4.64 3.64 8.92
C LEU A 31 4.02 2.32 8.44
N GLY A 32 4.26 1.25 9.20
CA GLY A 32 3.71 -0.07 8.92
C GLY A 32 4.64 -0.97 8.10
N ARG A 33 4.09 -2.05 7.55
CA ARG A 33 4.86 -3.04 6.78
C ARG A 33 5.30 -2.43 5.44
N PRO A 34 6.60 -2.53 5.07
CA PRO A 34 7.06 -2.08 3.76
C PRO A 34 6.29 -2.78 2.65
N ARG A 35 5.98 -2.06 1.57
CA ARG A 35 5.34 -2.65 0.40
C ARG A 35 6.33 -3.57 -0.29
N VAL A 36 5.83 -4.72 -0.75
CA VAL A 36 6.58 -5.59 -1.65
C VAL A 36 6.86 -4.82 -2.94
N GLU A 37 8.13 -4.69 -3.30
CA GLU A 37 8.55 -4.07 -4.54
C GLU A 37 8.32 -5.06 -5.69
N VAL A 38 7.53 -4.63 -6.66
CA VAL A 38 7.27 -5.41 -7.88
C VAL A 38 7.50 -4.49 -9.07
N ASP A 39 8.23 -5.00 -10.06
CA ASP A 39 8.46 -4.32 -11.32
C ASP A 39 7.14 -4.22 -12.10
N ARG A 40 6.50 -3.06 -12.02
CA ARG A 40 5.18 -2.79 -12.61
C ARG A 40 5.24 -2.81 -14.13
N ASP A 41 6.35 -2.39 -14.71
CA ASP A 41 6.52 -2.34 -16.16
C ASP A 41 6.69 -3.73 -16.75
N LYS A 42 7.45 -4.61 -16.08
CA LYS A 42 7.51 -6.03 -16.48
C LYS A 42 6.15 -6.70 -16.36
N ALA A 43 5.42 -6.49 -15.26
CA ALA A 43 4.07 -7.07 -15.10
C ALA A 43 3.12 -6.63 -16.22
N ARG A 44 3.16 -5.36 -16.64
CA ARG A 44 2.36 -4.84 -17.76
C ARG A 44 2.77 -5.42 -19.11
N LYS A 45 4.07 -5.49 -19.40
CA LYS A 45 4.58 -6.09 -20.64
C LYS A 45 4.14 -7.54 -20.79
N LEU A 46 4.22 -8.33 -19.71
CA LEU A 46 3.78 -9.72 -19.71
C LEU A 46 2.26 -9.83 -19.87
N ARG A 47 1.50 -8.91 -19.26
CA ARG A 47 0.04 -8.87 -19.44
C ARG A 47 -0.36 -8.51 -20.87
N ALA A 48 0.34 -7.56 -21.50
CA ALA A 48 0.13 -7.18 -22.89
C ALA A 48 0.47 -8.31 -23.88
N LYS A 49 1.41 -9.20 -23.51
CA LYS A 49 1.70 -10.44 -24.24
C LYS A 49 0.62 -11.52 -24.10
N GLY A 50 -0.43 -11.29 -23.31
CA GLY A 50 -1.52 -12.24 -23.09
C GLY A 50 -1.27 -13.24 -21.97
N GLU A 51 -0.19 -13.11 -21.18
CA GLU A 51 0.06 -14.04 -20.08
C GLU A 51 -1.02 -13.93 -18.98
N SER A 52 -1.33 -15.08 -18.37
CA SER A 52 -2.28 -15.15 -17.26
C SER A 52 -1.69 -14.53 -15.99
N ILE A 53 -2.55 -14.02 -15.10
CA ILE A 53 -2.12 -13.40 -13.84
C ILE A 53 -1.27 -14.36 -13.00
N ARG A 54 -1.61 -15.66 -13.01
CA ARG A 54 -0.87 -16.70 -12.28
C ARG A 54 0.52 -16.95 -12.90
N ALA A 55 0.63 -16.97 -14.23
CA ALA A 55 1.90 -17.13 -14.92
C ALA A 55 2.84 -15.94 -14.63
N ILE A 56 2.30 -14.72 -14.66
CA ILE A 56 3.05 -13.49 -14.34
C ILE A 56 3.52 -13.51 -12.88
N ALA A 57 2.66 -13.94 -11.96
CA ALA A 57 2.97 -14.04 -10.54
C ALA A 57 4.11 -15.04 -10.26
N ALA A 58 4.06 -16.21 -10.88
CA ALA A 58 5.12 -17.21 -10.80
C ALA A 58 6.45 -16.66 -11.36
N ARG A 59 6.40 -15.99 -12.52
CA ARG A 59 7.58 -15.43 -13.18
C ARG A 59 8.23 -14.28 -12.40
N LEU A 60 7.43 -13.49 -11.68
CA LEU A 60 7.89 -12.38 -10.85
C LEU A 60 8.06 -12.76 -9.37
N ASN A 61 7.98 -14.05 -9.06
CA ASN A 61 8.09 -14.62 -7.70
C ASN A 61 7.27 -13.85 -6.65
N THR A 62 6.01 -13.54 -7.00
CA THR A 62 5.11 -12.77 -6.15
C THR A 62 3.73 -13.41 -6.11
N SER A 63 2.88 -12.98 -5.17
CA SER A 63 1.52 -13.53 -5.09
C SER A 63 0.64 -13.03 -6.23
N PRO A 64 -0.31 -13.84 -6.74
CA PRO A 64 -1.29 -13.42 -7.74
C PRO A 64 -2.07 -12.17 -7.30
N ALA A 65 -2.38 -12.06 -6.01
CA ALA A 65 -3.04 -10.89 -5.43
C ALA A 65 -2.20 -9.61 -5.56
N THR A 66 -0.87 -9.72 -5.45
CA THR A 66 0.04 -8.58 -5.64
C THR A 66 0.04 -8.13 -7.09
N ILE A 67 0.11 -9.05 -8.06
CA ILE A 67 0.01 -8.72 -9.50
C ILE A 67 -1.33 -8.09 -9.82
N GLN A 68 -2.43 -8.66 -9.34
CA GLN A 68 -3.77 -8.13 -9.56
C GLN A 68 -3.91 -6.70 -9.02
N ARG A 69 -3.37 -6.44 -7.82
CA ARG A 69 -3.32 -5.08 -7.25
C ARG A 69 -2.46 -4.14 -8.10
N VAL A 70 -1.27 -4.56 -8.54
CA VAL A 70 -0.38 -3.74 -9.37
C VAL A 70 -1.03 -3.38 -10.72
N LEU A 71 -1.75 -4.32 -11.34
CA LEU A 71 -2.49 -4.08 -12.58
C LEU A 71 -3.68 -3.15 -12.35
N LYS A 72 -4.42 -3.30 -11.23
CA LYS A 72 -5.57 -2.44 -10.88
C LYS A 72 -5.17 -1.02 -10.46
N ASP A 73 -4.06 -0.86 -9.75
CA ASP A 73 -3.53 0.44 -9.28
C ASP A 73 -2.92 1.27 -10.43
N THR A 74 -2.84 0.70 -11.64
CA THR A 74 -2.38 1.45 -12.83
C THR A 74 -3.53 2.30 -13.38
N PRO A 75 -3.34 3.62 -13.57
CA PRO A 75 -4.36 4.48 -14.12
C PRO A 75 -4.49 4.30 -15.64
N GLU A 76 -4.97 3.14 -16.10
CA GLU A 76 -5.45 3.01 -17.48
C GLU A 76 -6.68 3.91 -17.72
N GLY A 77 -7.43 4.22 -16.65
CA GLY A 77 -8.55 5.17 -16.67
C GLY A 77 -8.22 6.67 -16.71
N LYS A 78 -6.93 7.08 -16.74
CA LYS A 78 -6.57 8.51 -16.93
C LYS A 78 -6.08 8.84 -18.34
N ARG A 79 -5.79 7.85 -19.19
CA ARG A 79 -5.33 8.10 -20.56
C ARG A 79 -6.45 8.48 -21.52
N THR A 80 -7.69 8.07 -21.25
CA THR A 80 -8.86 8.43 -22.07
C THR A 80 -9.50 9.78 -21.70
N ALA A 81 -9.19 10.34 -20.52
CA ALA A 81 -9.71 11.65 -20.09
C ALA A 81 -8.87 12.82 -20.65
N ALA A 82 -7.55 12.68 -20.77
CA ALA A 82 -6.68 13.75 -21.28
C ALA A 82 -6.68 13.87 -22.82
N ALA A 83 -7.09 12.82 -23.55
CA ALA A 83 -7.14 12.82 -25.02
C ALA A 83 -8.48 13.33 -25.60
N ARG A 84 -9.48 13.66 -24.77
CA ARG A 84 -10.82 14.11 -25.19
C ARG A 84 -11.11 15.60 -24.96
N ALA A 85 -10.19 16.36 -24.38
CA ALA A 85 -10.28 17.81 -24.34
C ALA A 85 -9.64 18.38 -25.62
N LYS A 86 -10.39 18.32 -26.71
CA LYS A 86 -10.25 19.21 -27.86
C LYS A 86 -11.22 20.36 -27.67
#